data_AF-A0A165J2P8-F1
#
_entry.id   AF-A0A165J2P8-F1
#
_cell.length_a   1.000
_cell.length_b   1.000
_cell.length_c   1.000
_cell.angle_alpha   90.00
_cell.angle_beta   90.00
_cell.angle_gamma   90.00
#
_symmetry.space_group_name_H-M   'P 1'
#
loop_
_entity.id
_entity.type
_entity.pdbx_description
1 polymer ?
#
loop_
_entity_poly.entity_id
_entity_poly.type
_entity_poly.pdbx_seq_one_letter_code
_entity_poly.pdbx_strand_id
1 'polypeptide(L)'
;MDAPPMHWLISFPLLHIICEPWQKDLFALAHSDSSSLRDARIRWLIVDAFSADPYRTVVDVIPQFLSRLSELLKIPSLERLLLRPRIEHEESRDFICDAVTRWAFAARDERIWLDDKGVRVESEWDNERFDVLDVADAVVGHRLWLTGAQLYTRTSQ
;
A
#
# COMPACT_ATOMS: atom_id res chain seq x y z
N MET A 1 -4.44 -15.20 21.99
CA MET A 1 -3.41 -14.65 21.08
C MET A 1 -4.12 -13.56 20.33
N ASP A 2 -4.04 -12.36 20.87
CA ASP A 2 -4.74 -11.19 20.35
C ASP A 2 -3.87 -10.57 19.24
N ALA A 3 -4.50 -10.29 18.10
CA ALA A 3 -3.84 -9.68 16.95
C ALA A 3 -3.24 -8.31 17.34
N PRO A 4 -2.05 -7.93 16.81
CA PRO A 4 -1.48 -6.63 17.10
C PRO A 4 -2.43 -5.53 16.58
N PRO A 5 -2.64 -4.45 17.34
CA PRO A 5 -3.59 -3.41 16.98
C PRO A 5 -3.05 -2.61 15.79
N MET A 6 -3.89 -2.36 14.77
CA MET A 6 -3.60 -1.37 13.74
C MET A 6 -3.25 -0.02 14.38
N HIS A 7 -2.05 0.48 14.11
CA HIS A 7 -1.63 1.80 14.55
C HIS A 7 -1.95 2.84 13.47
N TRP A 8 -2.73 3.87 13.83
CA TRP A 8 -3.16 4.95 12.93
C TRP A 8 -2.41 6.25 13.26
N LEU A 9 -1.70 6.82 12.29
CA LEU A 9 -1.22 8.21 12.33
C LEU A 9 -2.13 9.07 11.44
N ILE A 10 -3.15 9.68 12.05
CA ILE A 10 -4.13 10.51 11.33
C ILE A 10 -3.72 11.99 11.43
N SER A 11 -3.38 12.60 10.31
CA SER A 11 -3.53 14.04 10.12
C SER A 11 -4.36 14.24 8.87
N PHE A 12 -5.66 14.54 9.01
CA PHE A 12 -6.57 14.74 7.88
C PHE A 12 -5.98 15.82 6.96
N PRO A 13 -5.51 15.51 5.74
CA PRO A 13 -6.08 14.60 4.74
C PRO A 13 -5.20 13.38 4.33
N LEU A 14 -4.30 12.94 5.21
CA LEU A 14 -3.32 11.88 4.99
C LEU A 14 -3.74 10.60 5.74
N LEU A 15 -3.71 9.44 5.07
CA LEU A 15 -3.97 8.13 5.67
C LEU A 15 -2.91 7.10 5.26
N HIS A 16 -2.35 6.38 6.22
CA HIS A 16 -1.33 5.35 5.98
C HIS A 16 -1.85 4.03 6.54
N ILE A 17 -1.96 3.03 5.66
CA ILE A 17 -2.46 1.68 5.98
C ILE A 17 -1.35 0.68 5.73
N ILE A 18 -1.10 -0.20 6.69
CA ILE A 18 -0.23 -1.37 6.55
C ILE A 18 -1.11 -2.59 6.45
N CYS A 19 -0.90 -3.42 5.42
CA CYS A 19 -1.72 -4.60 5.20
C CYS A 19 -0.90 -5.78 4.68
N GLU A 20 -1.18 -6.96 5.21
CA GLU A 20 -0.72 -8.20 4.59
C GLU A 20 -1.60 -8.52 3.37
N PRO A 21 -1.04 -8.74 2.15
CA PRO A 21 -1.79 -9.11 0.95
C PRO A 21 -2.65 -10.37 1.14
N TRP A 22 -2.28 -11.20 2.12
CA TRP A 22 -2.87 -12.49 2.46
C TRP A 22 -3.97 -12.42 3.51
N GLN A 23 -3.95 -11.38 4.36
CA GLN A 23 -4.89 -11.28 5.46
C GLN A 23 -6.23 -10.74 4.99
N LYS A 24 -7.29 -11.31 5.57
CA LYS A 24 -8.66 -10.90 5.32
C LYS A 24 -9.00 -9.52 5.88
N ASP A 25 -8.07 -8.83 6.54
CA ASP A 25 -8.37 -7.59 7.27
C ASP A 25 -8.52 -6.37 6.36
N LEU A 26 -7.86 -6.36 5.18
CA LEU A 26 -8.20 -5.43 4.09
C LEU A 26 -9.67 -5.54 3.66
N PHE A 27 -10.28 -6.71 3.87
CA PHE A 27 -11.65 -7.00 3.49
C PHE A 27 -12.66 -6.44 4.50
N ALA A 28 -12.25 -6.08 5.71
CA ALA A 28 -13.12 -5.38 6.66
C ALA A 28 -13.25 -3.88 6.31
N LEU A 29 -12.15 -3.23 5.91
CA LEU A 29 -12.12 -1.80 5.57
C LEU A 29 -12.90 -1.47 4.29
N ALA A 30 -12.74 -2.29 3.23
CA ALA A 30 -13.43 -2.03 1.96
C ALA A 30 -14.95 -2.29 2.01
N HIS A 31 -15.44 -3.16 2.91
CA HIS A 31 -16.87 -3.51 2.97
C HIS A 31 -17.62 -2.94 4.17
N SER A 32 -17.00 -2.78 5.36
CA SER A 32 -17.71 -2.27 6.54
C SER A 32 -17.61 -0.75 6.69
N ASP A 33 -16.57 -0.13 6.10
CA ASP A 33 -16.20 1.26 6.36
C ASP A 33 -16.07 2.11 5.09
N SER A 34 -16.58 1.63 3.95
CA SER A 34 -16.55 2.41 2.70
C SER A 34 -17.25 3.77 2.83
N SER A 35 -18.16 3.94 3.79
CA SER A 35 -18.75 5.23 4.17
C SER A 35 -17.80 6.11 5.00
N SER A 36 -17.10 5.55 6.00
CA SER A 36 -16.27 6.35 6.91
C SER A 36 -15.01 6.91 6.23
N LEU A 37 -14.38 6.15 5.33
CA LEU A 37 -13.25 6.65 4.53
C LEU A 37 -13.68 7.72 3.51
N ARG A 38 -14.89 7.60 2.94
CA ARG A 38 -15.44 8.62 2.03
C ARG A 38 -15.73 9.93 2.75
N ASP A 39 -16.19 9.86 3.99
CA ASP A 39 -16.50 11.03 4.81
C ASP A 39 -15.24 11.71 5.36
N ALA A 40 -14.13 10.97 5.51
CA ALA A 40 -12.86 11.45 6.05
C ALA A 40 -12.07 12.41 5.16
N ARG A 41 -12.58 12.74 3.95
CA ARG A 41 -11.94 13.65 2.97
C ARG A 41 -10.46 13.33 2.72
N ILE A 42 -10.12 12.05 2.68
CA ILE A 42 -8.76 11.57 2.45
C ILE A 42 -8.32 12.02 1.06
N ARG A 43 -7.18 12.71 0.98
CA ARG A 43 -6.59 13.16 -0.28
C ARG A 43 -5.39 12.31 -0.67
N TRP A 44 -4.62 11.84 0.32
CA TRP A 44 -3.41 11.06 0.10
C TRP A 44 -3.46 9.80 0.94
N LEU A 45 -3.23 8.66 0.29
CA LEU A 45 -3.31 7.34 0.90
C LEU A 45 -2.03 6.56 0.59
N ILE A 46 -1.34 6.12 1.64
CA ILE A 46 -0.26 5.13 1.53
C ILE A 46 -0.81 3.77 1.89
N VAL A 47 -0.56 2.77 1.03
CA VAL A 47 -0.83 1.37 1.30
C VAL A 47 0.50 0.61 1.27
N ASP A 48 0.88 0.02 2.39
CA ASP A 48 2.02 -0.88 2.45
C ASP A 48 1.54 -2.32 2.24
N ALA A 49 1.98 -2.94 1.14
CA ALA A 49 1.73 -4.34 0.85
C ALA A 49 2.84 -5.18 1.50
N PHE A 50 2.54 -5.74 2.67
CA PHE A 50 3.53 -6.34 3.55
C PHE A 50 3.52 -7.89 3.51
N SER A 51 4.69 -8.52 3.38
CA SER A 51 4.78 -9.99 3.53
C SER A 51 6.09 -10.40 4.18
N ALA A 52 6.01 -10.92 5.41
CA ALA A 52 7.11 -11.57 6.10
C ALA A 52 7.17 -13.09 5.90
N ASP A 53 6.18 -13.71 5.25
CA ASP A 53 6.24 -15.16 4.97
C ASP A 53 7.10 -15.40 3.72
N PRO A 54 8.28 -16.04 3.86
CA PRO A 54 9.18 -16.27 2.75
C PRO A 54 8.71 -17.39 1.80
N TYR A 55 7.71 -18.18 2.21
CA TYR A 55 7.26 -19.37 1.49
C TYR A 55 5.93 -19.17 0.78
N ARG A 56 5.26 -18.03 0.97
CA ARG A 56 4.02 -17.68 0.27
C ARG A 56 4.33 -16.75 -0.90
N THR A 57 4.06 -17.21 -2.11
CA THR A 57 4.21 -16.44 -3.35
C THR A 57 2.98 -15.57 -3.61
N VAL A 58 3.19 -14.25 -3.73
CA VAL A 58 2.11 -13.24 -3.75
C VAL A 58 1.20 -13.37 -4.99
N VAL A 59 1.61 -14.24 -5.92
CA VAL A 59 0.97 -14.51 -7.22
C VAL A 59 -0.52 -14.81 -7.11
N ASP A 60 -0.91 -15.72 -6.21
CA ASP A 60 -2.30 -16.20 -6.16
C ASP A 60 -3.28 -15.18 -5.56
N VAL A 61 -2.78 -14.22 -4.75
CA VAL A 61 -3.62 -13.22 -4.07
C VAL A 61 -3.66 -11.87 -4.77
N ILE A 62 -2.75 -11.61 -5.71
CA ILE A 62 -2.65 -10.34 -6.44
C ILE A 62 -3.96 -9.87 -7.08
N PRO A 63 -4.70 -10.71 -7.82
CA PRO A 63 -5.94 -10.25 -8.45
C PRO A 63 -6.94 -9.71 -7.42
N GLN A 64 -7.04 -10.40 -6.27
CA GLN A 64 -7.92 -9.99 -5.19
C GLN A 64 -7.42 -8.70 -4.52
N PHE A 65 -6.12 -8.60 -4.26
CA PHE A 65 -5.50 -7.39 -3.71
C PHE A 65 -5.71 -6.16 -4.61
N LEU A 66 -5.45 -6.27 -5.92
CA LEU A 66 -5.65 -5.19 -6.89
C LEU A 66 -7.12 -4.79 -7.03
N SER A 67 -8.04 -5.77 -6.98
CA SER A 67 -9.48 -5.49 -6.95
C SER A 67 -9.85 -4.63 -5.74
N ARG A 68 -9.22 -4.83 -4.58
CA ARG A 68 -9.44 -4.00 -3.39
C ARG A 68 -8.82 -2.62 -3.50
N LEU A 69 -7.62 -2.51 -4.03
CA LEU A 69 -7.03 -1.20 -4.32
C LEU A 69 -7.91 -0.37 -5.26
N SER A 70 -8.57 -1.02 -6.22
CA SER A 70 -9.51 -0.36 -7.12
C SER A 70 -10.74 0.22 -6.40
N GLU A 71 -11.16 -0.35 -5.27
CA GLU A 71 -12.23 0.22 -4.45
C GLU A 71 -11.81 1.52 -3.75
N LEU A 72 -10.54 1.64 -3.36
CA LEU A 72 -9.99 2.85 -2.72
C LEU A 72 -10.00 4.04 -3.70
N LEU A 73 -9.84 3.79 -4.99
CA LEU A 73 -9.95 4.81 -6.04
C LEU A 73 -11.37 5.41 -6.14
N LYS A 74 -12.38 4.78 -5.53
CA LYS A 74 -13.75 5.33 -5.46
C LYS A 74 -13.90 6.42 -4.39
N ILE A 75 -12.89 6.66 -3.56
CA ILE A 75 -12.87 7.77 -2.60
C ILE A 75 -12.84 9.09 -3.41
N PRO A 76 -13.88 9.95 -3.33
CA PRO A 76 -14.01 11.10 -4.22
C PRO A 76 -12.93 12.18 -4.02
N SER A 77 -12.45 12.33 -2.79
CA SER A 77 -11.41 13.31 -2.43
C SER A 77 -9.99 12.83 -2.72
N LEU A 78 -9.81 11.57 -3.10
CA LEU A 78 -8.50 10.96 -3.25
C LEU A 78 -7.78 11.55 -4.48
N GLU A 79 -6.59 12.07 -4.24
CA GLU A 79 -5.69 12.64 -5.25
C GLU A 79 -4.47 11.76 -5.49
N ARG A 80 -4.07 10.97 -4.48
CA ARG A 80 -2.89 10.10 -4.55
C ARG A 80 -3.07 8.83 -3.73
N LEU A 81 -2.90 7.70 -4.39
CA LEU A 81 -2.74 6.37 -3.81
C LEU A 81 -1.31 5.91 -4.07
N LEU A 82 -0.48 5.89 -3.02
CA LEU A 82 0.88 5.37 -3.07
C LEU A 82 0.90 3.94 -2.54
N LEU A 83 1.25 2.98 -3.39
CA LEU A 83 1.52 1.62 -2.98
C LEU A 83 3.02 1.45 -2.68
N ARG A 84 3.36 0.82 -1.56
CA ARG A 84 4.74 0.45 -1.22
C ARG A 84 4.83 -1.04 -0.91
N PRO A 85 5.43 -1.85 -1.80
CA PRO A 85 5.69 -3.25 -1.52
C PRO A 85 6.77 -3.42 -0.44
N ARG A 86 6.35 -3.85 0.76
CA ARG A 86 7.21 -4.22 1.89
C ARG A 86 7.33 -5.73 1.97
N ILE A 87 7.88 -6.31 0.90
CA ILE A 87 8.01 -7.76 0.75
C ILE A 87 9.49 -8.09 0.80
N GLU A 88 9.84 -9.07 1.65
CA GLU A 88 11.21 -9.54 1.82
C GLU A 88 11.80 -10.10 0.52
N HIS A 89 11.01 -10.95 -0.17
CA HIS A 89 11.46 -11.67 -1.35
C HIS A 89 11.39 -10.80 -2.59
N GLU A 90 12.55 -10.55 -3.18
CA GLU A 90 12.71 -9.74 -4.39
C GLU A 90 11.82 -10.25 -5.54
N GLU A 91 11.76 -11.55 -5.78
CA GLU A 91 10.91 -12.11 -6.85
C GLU A 91 9.42 -11.81 -6.64
N SER A 92 8.93 -11.92 -5.40
CA SER A 92 7.53 -11.62 -5.06
C SER A 92 7.25 -10.11 -5.12
N ARG A 93 8.23 -9.30 -4.71
CA ARG A 93 8.19 -7.84 -4.82
C ARG A 93 8.10 -7.40 -6.28
N ASP A 94 8.96 -7.94 -7.13
CA ASP A 94 9.00 -7.60 -8.54
C ASP A 94 7.70 -8.03 -9.23
N PHE A 95 7.17 -9.21 -8.88
CA PHE A 95 5.90 -9.68 -9.40
C PHE A 95 4.71 -8.77 -9.00
N ILE A 96 4.65 -8.29 -7.75
CA ILE A 96 3.60 -7.33 -7.35
C ILE A 96 3.80 -5.98 -8.04
N CYS A 97 5.03 -5.48 -8.17
CA CYS A 97 5.33 -4.23 -8.86
C CYS A 97 4.86 -4.28 -10.32
N ASP A 98 5.14 -5.38 -11.03
CA ASP A 98 4.70 -5.60 -12.40
C ASP A 98 3.18 -5.69 -12.52
N ALA A 99 2.52 -6.35 -11.57
CA ALA A 99 1.08 -6.48 -11.57
C ALA A 99 0.39 -5.13 -11.31
N VAL A 100 0.91 -4.35 -10.38
CA VAL A 100 0.39 -3.00 -10.05
C VAL A 100 0.61 -2.04 -11.21
N THR A 101 1.78 -2.10 -11.83
CA THR A 101 2.07 -1.30 -13.04
C THR A 101 1.07 -1.61 -14.15
N ARG A 102 0.86 -2.89 -14.47
CA ARG A 102 -0.13 -3.33 -15.46
C ARG A 102 -1.54 -2.89 -15.11
N TRP A 103 -1.92 -3.01 -13.84
CA TRP A 103 -3.21 -2.57 -13.35
C TRP A 103 -3.40 -1.06 -13.50
N ALA A 104 -2.41 -0.24 -13.13
CA ALA A 104 -2.49 1.22 -13.25
C ALA A 104 -2.66 1.67 -14.71
N PHE A 105 -1.93 1.06 -15.63
CA PHE A 105 -2.10 1.31 -17.07
C PHE A 105 -3.49 0.92 -17.58
N ALA A 106 -4.03 -0.20 -17.11
CA ALA A 106 -5.37 -0.64 -17.47
C ALA A 106 -6.46 0.26 -16.89
N ALA A 107 -6.30 0.71 -15.65
CA ALA A 107 -7.21 1.62 -14.97
C ALA A 107 -7.16 3.04 -15.57
N ARG A 108 -6.02 3.43 -16.15
CA ARG A 108 -5.76 4.80 -16.67
C ARG A 108 -6.01 5.87 -15.62
N ASP A 109 -5.62 5.59 -14.39
CA ASP A 109 -5.87 6.46 -13.24
C ASP A 109 -4.55 7.09 -12.78
N GLU A 110 -4.47 8.42 -12.91
CA GLU A 110 -3.28 9.22 -12.57
C GLU A 110 -2.99 9.23 -11.06
N ARG A 111 -3.95 8.81 -10.24
CA ARG A 111 -3.81 8.81 -8.79
C ARG A 111 -2.98 7.64 -8.30
N ILE A 112 -2.63 6.67 -9.15
CA ILE A 112 -1.87 5.47 -8.75
C ILE A 112 -0.36 5.74 -8.83
N TRP A 113 0.30 5.58 -7.69
CA TRP A 113 1.75 5.73 -7.52
C TRP A 113 2.34 4.47 -6.90
N LEU A 114 3.60 4.17 -7.24
CA LEU A 114 4.35 3.03 -6.74
C LEU A 114 5.70 3.48 -6.19
N ASP A 115 6.00 3.14 -4.95
CA ASP A 115 7.37 3.16 -4.43
C ASP A 115 7.93 1.74 -4.50
N ASP A 116 8.64 1.45 -5.58
CA ASP A 116 9.28 0.15 -5.84
C ASP A 116 10.63 0.01 -5.13
N LYS A 117 11.06 1.04 -4.38
CA LYS A 117 12.26 1.01 -3.57
C LYS A 117 12.03 0.05 -2.42
N GLY A 118 12.29 -1.22 -2.70
CA GLY A 118 12.17 -2.29 -1.72
C GLY A 118 12.94 -1.96 -0.46
N VAL A 119 12.45 -2.45 0.66
CA VAL A 119 13.23 -2.44 1.90
C VAL A 119 14.38 -3.42 1.68
N ARG A 120 15.61 -2.91 1.56
CA ARG A 120 16.80 -3.75 1.56
C ARG A 120 17.03 -4.25 2.98
N VAL A 121 16.62 -5.47 3.25
CA VAL A 121 16.85 -6.10 4.54
C VAL A 121 17.98 -7.10 4.37
N GLU A 122 19.10 -6.86 5.06
CA GLU A 122 20.31 -7.70 4.96
C GLU A 122 20.18 -9.05 5.71
N SER A 123 19.06 -9.32 6.39
CA SER A 123 18.77 -10.61 7.04
C SER A 123 17.26 -10.83 7.25
N GLU A 124 16.84 -12.03 7.65
CA GLU A 124 15.43 -12.40 7.86
C GLU A 124 14.65 -11.40 8.74
N TRP A 125 13.36 -11.21 8.45
CA TRP A 125 12.49 -10.28 9.17
C TRP A 125 12.14 -10.83 10.56
N ASP A 126 12.50 -10.10 11.61
CA ASP A 126 12.03 -10.32 12.98
C ASP A 126 11.11 -9.19 13.44
N ASN A 127 10.44 -9.39 14.58
CA ASN A 127 9.50 -8.40 15.12
C ASN A 127 10.17 -7.06 15.47
N GLU A 128 11.46 -7.05 15.79
CA GLU A 128 12.22 -5.83 16.14
C GLU A 128 12.44 -4.92 14.93
N ARG A 129 12.42 -5.47 13.71
CA ARG A 129 12.59 -4.69 12.47
C ARG A 129 11.33 -4.00 11.99
N PHE A 130 10.14 -4.36 12.47
CA PHE A 130 8.92 -3.58 12.22
C PHE A 130 9.01 -2.20 12.85
N ASP A 131 9.47 -2.16 14.11
CA ASP A 131 9.71 -0.90 14.81
C ASP A 131 10.75 -0.04 14.07
N VAL A 132 11.76 -0.67 13.44
CA VAL A 132 12.77 0.04 12.65
C VAL A 132 12.15 0.70 11.40
N LEU A 133 11.21 0.03 10.71
CA LEU A 133 10.54 0.61 9.54
C LEU A 133 9.59 1.74 9.92
N ASP A 134 8.87 1.58 11.02
CA ASP A 134 7.97 2.62 11.52
C ASP A 134 8.76 3.83 12.01
N VAL A 135 9.91 3.61 12.67
CA VAL A 135 10.85 4.67 13.05
C VAL A 135 11.44 5.34 11.81
N ALA A 136 11.84 4.58 10.80
CA ALA A 136 12.38 5.14 9.55
C ALA A 136 11.34 6.01 8.83
N ASP A 137 10.10 5.54 8.72
CA ASP A 137 8.98 6.31 8.16
C ASP A 137 8.70 7.57 8.98
N ALA A 138 8.68 7.46 10.31
CA ALA A 138 8.47 8.59 11.22
C ALA A 138 9.57 9.65 11.05
N VAL A 139 10.83 9.24 10.87
CA VAL A 139 11.97 10.12 10.62
C VAL A 139 11.87 10.80 9.26
N VAL A 140 11.43 10.08 8.21
CA VAL A 140 11.20 10.66 6.88
C VAL A 140 10.03 11.66 6.92
N GLY A 141 9.02 11.36 7.75
CA GLY A 141 7.88 12.23 8.03
C GLY A 141 7.11 12.59 6.77
N HIS A 142 6.85 13.88 6.56
CA HIS A 142 6.02 14.34 5.44
C HIS A 142 6.61 14.01 4.05
N ARG A 143 7.93 13.83 3.94
CA ARG A 143 8.57 13.50 2.66
C ARG A 143 8.14 12.14 2.13
N LEU A 144 7.67 11.25 3.00
CA LEU A 144 7.21 9.91 2.65
C LEU A 144 6.05 9.94 1.67
N TRP A 145 5.15 10.90 1.83
CA TRP A 145 3.97 11.07 1.00
C TRP A 145 4.32 11.43 -0.45
N LEU A 146 5.50 12.02 -0.66
CA LEU A 146 6.00 12.49 -1.95
C LEU A 146 6.89 11.47 -2.66
N THR A 147 7.08 10.27 -2.11
CA THR A 147 7.91 9.22 -2.74
C THR A 147 7.16 8.42 -3.81
N GLY A 148 7.89 7.53 -4.47
CA GLY A 148 7.39 6.72 -5.58
C GLY A 148 7.24 7.47 -6.90
N ALA A 149 6.85 6.73 -7.93
CA ALA A 149 6.60 7.20 -9.27
C ALA A 149 5.11 7.06 -9.63
N GLN A 150 4.59 8.05 -10.37
CA GLN A 150 3.26 7.97 -10.94
C GLN A 150 3.26 6.95 -12.07
N LEU A 151 2.37 5.96 -12.00
CA LEU A 151 2.38 4.86 -12.97
C LEU A 151 1.63 5.17 -14.25
N TYR A 152 0.74 6.15 -14.22
CA TYR A 152 -0.02 6.59 -15.38
C TYR A 152 -0.08 8.12 -15.42
N THR A 153 0.28 8.68 -16.57
CA THR A 153 0.08 10.09 -16.88
C THR A 153 -0.78 10.17 -18.14
N ARG A 154 -1.83 10.98 -18.11
CA ARG A 154 -2.56 11.31 -19.33
C ARG A 154 -1.67 12.23 -20.13
N THR A 155 -1.18 11.76 -21.26
CA THR A 155 -0.56 12.64 -22.24
C THR A 155 -1.60 13.66 -22.69
N SER A 156 -1.38 14.93 -22.36
CA SER A 156 -2.14 16.05 -22.92
C SER A 156 -1.90 16.04 -24.43
N GLN A 157 -2.94 15.74 -25.20
CA GLN A 157 -2.99 16.07 -26.63
C GLN A 157 -3.36 17.53 -26.81
#